data_AF-A0A5C4YDS1-F1
#
_entry.id   AF-A0A5C4YDS1-F1
#
_cell.length_a   1.000
_cell.length_b   1.000
_cell.length_c   1.000
_cell.angle_alpha   90.00
_cell.angle_beta   90.00
_cell.angle_gamma   90.00
#
_symmetry.space_group_name_H-M   'P 1'
#
loop_
_entity.id
_entity.type
_entity.pdbx_description
1 polymer ?
#
loop_
_entity_poly.entity_id
_entity_poly.type
_entity_poly.pdbx_seq_one_letter_code
_entity_poly.pdbx_strand_id
1 'polypeptide(L)'
;LEIQKKGNEWAVVLDSKYNRRIDANTKMEVSGAAKKEVLKDKKFAYGTFANCANGQTPWGTYISCEENFDDYFGSSDENLKFDENFKRYGFKTKSEYGWEKFDERFDLAKNLDEANRFGWIVEINPFDAKSTPIKKTALGRFKHENAEFIVEKDGLVIVYMGDDEIDEFIYKFVSKHKYVKGGDTSKILDEGTLYVGQFNGNVGDFRGSGKWIALEYGKNGLDESKGFKSQADILINTRLAA
;
A
#
# COMPACT_ATOMS: atom_id res chain seq x y z
N LEU A 1 -16.29 -11.98 -6.39
CA LEU A 1 -17.55 -12.73 -6.61
C LEU A 1 -17.40 -13.54 -7.86
N GLU A 2 -17.95 -14.76 -7.92
CA GLU A 2 -18.06 -15.50 -9.18
C GLU A 2 -19.25 -14.97 -9.98
N ILE A 3 -19.00 -14.73 -11.28
CA ILE A 3 -20.03 -14.40 -12.25
C ILE A 3 -20.02 -15.45 -13.36
N GLN A 4 -21.19 -15.79 -13.85
CA GLN A 4 -21.35 -16.69 -14.99
C GLN A 4 -22.21 -16.05 -16.07
N LYS A 5 -21.94 -16.38 -17.32
CA LYS A 5 -22.77 -15.96 -18.44
C LYS A 5 -24.02 -16.84 -18.52
N LYS A 6 -25.21 -16.25 -18.40
CA LYS A 6 -26.52 -16.88 -18.58
C LYS A 6 -27.16 -16.30 -19.84
N GLY A 7 -27.09 -17.03 -20.95
CA GLY A 7 -27.52 -16.52 -22.26
C GLY A 7 -26.67 -15.32 -22.68
N ASN A 8 -27.29 -14.15 -22.79
CA ASN A 8 -26.62 -12.89 -23.15
C ASN A 8 -26.24 -12.01 -21.96
N GLU A 9 -26.55 -12.42 -20.73
CA GLU A 9 -26.32 -11.63 -19.52
C GLU A 9 -25.27 -12.27 -18.60
N TRP A 10 -24.60 -11.45 -17.80
CA TRP A 10 -23.76 -11.93 -16.68
C TRP A 10 -24.57 -11.92 -15.39
N ALA A 11 -24.50 -12.99 -14.62
CA ALA A 11 -25.18 -13.11 -13.33
C ALA A 11 -24.22 -13.61 -12.24
N VAL A 12 -24.40 -13.11 -11.02
CA VAL A 12 -23.67 -13.59 -9.84
C VAL A 12 -24.09 -15.02 -9.51
N VAL A 13 -23.11 -15.86 -9.18
CA VAL A 13 -23.33 -17.19 -8.62
C VAL A 13 -23.31 -17.08 -7.10
N LEU A 14 -24.48 -17.00 -6.46
CA LEU A 14 -24.60 -16.64 -5.03
C LEU A 14 -23.92 -17.66 -4.10
N ASP A 15 -23.99 -18.94 -4.43
CA ASP A 15 -23.47 -20.08 -3.67
C ASP A 15 -22.05 -20.50 -4.10
N SER A 16 -21.35 -19.67 -4.87
CA SER A 16 -19.98 -19.95 -5.29
C SER A 16 -19.03 -20.07 -4.09
N LYS A 17 -18.19 -21.11 -4.11
CA LYS A 17 -17.08 -21.30 -3.17
C LYS A 17 -16.01 -20.21 -3.25
N TYR A 18 -15.99 -19.40 -4.31
CA TYR A 18 -15.07 -18.28 -4.50
C TYR A 18 -15.63 -16.96 -3.95
N ASN A 19 -16.91 -16.91 -3.59
CA ASN A 19 -17.48 -15.72 -2.97
C ASN A 19 -16.86 -15.49 -1.60
N ARG A 20 -16.30 -14.30 -1.40
CA ARG A 20 -15.56 -13.94 -0.20
C ARG A 20 -15.71 -12.46 0.09
N ARG A 21 -15.86 -12.13 1.37
CA ARG A 21 -15.66 -10.78 1.90
C ARG A 21 -14.31 -10.69 2.59
N ILE A 22 -13.60 -9.59 2.31
CA ILE A 22 -12.42 -9.14 3.00
C ILE A 22 -12.80 -7.74 3.53
N ASP A 23 -12.55 -7.49 4.80
CA ASP A 23 -13.01 -6.29 5.51
C ASP A 23 -11.99 -5.83 6.56
N ALA A 24 -12.35 -4.80 7.33
CA ALA A 24 -11.51 -4.18 8.34
C ALA A 24 -11.08 -5.11 9.49
N ASN A 25 -11.64 -6.33 9.62
CA ASN A 25 -11.29 -7.29 10.67
C ASN A 25 -10.69 -8.58 10.12
N THR A 26 -10.54 -8.69 8.81
CA THR A 26 -9.95 -9.88 8.18
C THR A 26 -8.47 -9.99 8.52
N LYS A 27 -8.03 -11.14 9.05
CA LYS A 27 -6.61 -11.40 9.33
C LYS A 27 -5.76 -11.25 8.05
N MET A 28 -4.66 -10.52 8.13
CA MET A 28 -3.73 -10.25 7.03
C MET A 28 -2.29 -10.63 7.39
N GLU A 29 -1.57 -11.14 6.41
CA GLU A 29 -0.11 -11.22 6.47
C GLU A 29 0.50 -9.86 6.12
N VAL A 30 1.73 -9.64 6.57
CA VAL A 30 2.58 -8.53 6.12
C VAL A 30 3.87 -9.14 5.57
N SER A 31 4.36 -8.59 4.46
CA SER A 31 5.55 -9.07 3.76
C SER A 31 6.38 -7.92 3.17
N GLY A 32 7.60 -8.21 2.74
CA GLY A 32 8.57 -7.19 2.33
C GLY A 32 9.41 -6.60 3.48
N ALA A 33 10.26 -5.64 3.13
CA ALA A 33 11.34 -5.15 3.98
C ALA A 33 10.89 -4.45 5.28
N ALA A 34 9.67 -3.90 5.34
CA ALA A 34 9.16 -3.24 6.54
C ALA A 34 8.26 -4.14 7.41
N LYS A 35 8.17 -5.44 7.10
CA LYS A 35 7.29 -6.38 7.82
C LYS A 35 7.45 -6.31 9.33
N LYS A 36 8.69 -6.29 9.82
CA LYS A 36 9.00 -6.35 11.25
C LYS A 36 8.55 -5.08 11.95
N GLU A 37 8.78 -3.93 11.34
CA GLU A 37 8.48 -2.60 11.86
C GLU A 37 6.97 -2.34 11.85
N VAL A 38 6.28 -2.80 10.80
CA VAL A 38 4.82 -2.75 10.69
C VAL A 38 4.15 -3.65 11.72
N LEU A 39 4.62 -4.88 11.90
CA LEU A 39 4.00 -5.81 12.83
C LEU A 39 4.40 -5.55 14.29
N LYS A 40 5.62 -5.07 14.55
CA LYS A 40 6.22 -4.96 15.88
C LYS A 40 6.15 -6.28 16.65
N ASP A 41 5.34 -6.33 17.70
CA ASP A 41 5.09 -7.49 18.56
C ASP A 41 3.94 -8.39 18.06
N LYS A 42 3.17 -7.92 17.06
CA LYS A 42 2.03 -8.66 16.51
C LYS A 42 2.49 -9.73 15.52
N LYS A 43 1.68 -10.78 15.38
CA LYS A 43 1.90 -11.83 14.38
C LYS A 43 1.28 -11.50 13.02
N PHE A 44 0.14 -10.80 13.05
CA PHE A 44 -0.67 -10.47 11.88
C PHE A 44 -1.15 -9.02 12.00
N ALA A 45 -1.47 -8.42 10.86
CA ALA A 45 -2.30 -7.22 10.82
C ALA A 45 -3.77 -7.65 10.67
N TYR A 46 -4.69 -6.76 11.03
CA TYR A 46 -6.13 -7.02 10.89
C TYR A 46 -6.75 -5.95 10.00
N GLY A 47 -7.22 -6.40 8.86
CA GLY A 47 -8.06 -5.65 7.96
C GLY A 47 -7.36 -4.93 6.83
N THR A 48 -8.21 -4.55 5.90
CA THR A 48 -8.00 -3.55 4.87
C THR A 48 -9.31 -2.80 4.70
N PHE A 49 -9.23 -1.48 4.54
CA PHE A 49 -10.36 -0.57 4.38
C PHE A 49 -9.85 0.69 3.66
N ALA A 50 -10.74 1.65 3.39
CA ALA A 50 -10.44 2.76 2.48
C ALA A 50 -9.86 2.23 1.15
N ASN A 51 -10.41 1.09 0.68
CA ASN A 51 -9.95 0.44 -0.53
C ASN A 51 -10.45 1.25 -1.73
N CYS A 52 -9.55 1.97 -2.39
CA CYS A 52 -9.93 2.85 -3.50
C CYS A 52 -10.07 2.07 -4.81
N ALA A 53 -9.00 1.99 -5.60
CA ALA A 53 -9.00 1.27 -6.87
C ALA A 53 -8.24 -0.07 -6.76
N ASN A 54 -7.55 -0.44 -7.83
CA ASN A 54 -7.06 -1.80 -7.99
C ASN A 54 -5.82 -1.93 -8.89
N GLY A 55 -5.32 -3.15 -8.94
CA GLY A 55 -4.39 -3.64 -9.95
C GLY A 55 -4.61 -5.13 -10.22
N GLN A 56 -4.07 -5.64 -11.32
CA GLN A 56 -4.07 -7.07 -11.62
C GLN A 56 -2.65 -7.52 -11.87
N THR A 57 -2.18 -8.51 -11.11
CA THR A 57 -0.84 -9.03 -11.32
C THR A 57 -0.79 -9.96 -12.54
N PRO A 58 0.35 -10.04 -13.24
CA PRO A 58 0.57 -10.99 -14.33
C PRO A 58 0.40 -12.47 -13.93
N TRP A 59 0.45 -12.77 -12.63
CA TRP A 59 0.29 -14.12 -12.07
C TRP A 59 -1.10 -14.40 -11.50
N GLY A 60 -2.08 -13.55 -11.77
CA GLY A 60 -3.50 -13.84 -11.52
C GLY A 60 -3.96 -13.55 -10.10
N THR A 61 -3.22 -12.75 -9.34
CA THR A 61 -3.69 -12.15 -8.08
C THR A 61 -4.27 -10.76 -8.32
N TYR A 62 -5.11 -10.33 -7.39
CA TYR A 62 -5.75 -9.02 -7.37
C TYR A 62 -5.01 -8.10 -6.39
N ILE A 63 -4.86 -6.84 -6.77
CA ILE A 63 -4.33 -5.80 -5.90
C ILE A 63 -5.46 -4.88 -5.47
N SER A 64 -5.54 -4.62 -4.16
CA SER A 64 -6.34 -3.55 -3.58
C SER A 64 -5.43 -2.49 -2.96
N CYS A 65 -5.85 -1.24 -3.02
CA CYS A 65 -5.05 -0.09 -2.60
C CYS A 65 -5.71 0.60 -1.40
N GLU A 66 -4.99 0.73 -0.29
CA GLU A 66 -5.46 1.51 0.87
C GLU A 66 -5.11 2.99 0.67
N GLU A 67 -6.13 3.84 0.58
CA GLU A 67 -5.98 5.25 0.20
C GLU A 67 -6.19 6.19 1.40
N ASN A 68 -7.42 6.67 1.64
CA ASN A 68 -7.77 7.57 2.75
C ASN A 68 -7.93 6.82 4.08
N PHE A 69 -6.90 6.06 4.49
CA PHE A 69 -6.93 5.26 5.72
C PHE A 69 -6.83 6.11 6.99
N ASP A 70 -6.25 7.31 6.91
CA ASP A 70 -6.10 8.28 7.99
C ASP A 70 -7.43 8.78 8.52
N ASP A 71 -8.44 8.95 7.65
CA ASP A 71 -9.80 9.42 8.01
C ASP A 71 -10.53 8.53 9.03
N TYR A 72 -10.05 7.29 9.21
CA TYR A 72 -10.61 6.29 10.12
C TYR A 72 -9.98 6.31 11.51
N PHE A 73 -8.85 6.99 11.69
CA PHE A 73 -8.15 7.06 12.97
C PHE A 73 -8.38 8.40 13.66
N GLY A 74 -8.69 8.33 14.95
CA GLY A 74 -8.87 9.50 15.81
C GLY A 74 -8.16 9.28 17.14
N SER A 75 -8.38 10.16 18.11
CA SER A 75 -7.76 10.08 19.42
C SER A 75 -8.76 10.44 20.51
N SER A 76 -8.81 9.64 21.57
CA SER A 76 -9.54 10.02 22.79
C SER A 76 -8.84 11.11 23.60
N ASP A 77 -7.54 11.34 23.35
CA ASP A 77 -6.80 12.50 23.85
C ASP A 77 -6.77 13.60 22.78
N GLU A 78 -7.53 14.66 22.99
CA GLU A 78 -7.59 15.83 22.10
C GLU A 78 -6.25 16.60 22.03
N ASN A 79 -5.35 16.38 23.01
CA ASN A 79 -4.05 17.04 23.09
C ASN A 79 -2.89 16.16 22.57
N LEU A 80 -3.20 14.98 22.02
CA LEU A 80 -2.20 14.08 21.46
C LEU A 80 -1.36 14.82 20.40
N LYS A 81 -0.04 14.75 20.55
CA LYS A 81 0.90 15.40 19.62
C LYS A 81 1.38 14.38 18.59
N PHE A 82 1.12 14.69 17.33
CA PHE A 82 1.66 13.95 16.21
C PHE A 82 3.09 14.37 15.88
N ASP A 83 3.92 13.38 15.57
CA ASP A 83 5.22 13.61 14.97
C ASP A 83 5.07 14.09 13.50
N GLU A 84 6.19 14.32 12.84
CA GLU A 84 6.21 14.81 11.47
C GLU A 84 5.60 13.81 10.47
N ASN A 85 5.78 12.51 10.69
CA ASN A 85 5.18 11.49 9.85
C ASN A 85 3.67 11.52 9.95
N PHE A 86 3.10 11.44 11.15
CA PHE A 86 1.65 11.44 11.31
C PHE A 86 1.01 12.70 10.73
N LYS A 87 1.67 13.86 10.88
CA LYS A 87 1.22 15.11 10.24
C LYS A 87 1.28 15.04 8.71
N ARG A 88 2.36 14.51 8.13
CA ARG A 88 2.53 14.37 6.68
C ARG A 88 1.50 13.42 6.05
N TYR A 89 0.97 12.48 6.82
CA TYR A 89 -0.07 11.55 6.39
C TYR A 89 -1.49 12.00 6.76
N GLY A 90 -1.67 13.23 7.26
CA GLY A 90 -3.00 13.81 7.47
C GLY A 90 -3.69 13.45 8.78
N PHE A 91 -3.04 12.72 9.70
CA PHE A 91 -3.66 12.29 10.95
C PHE A 91 -4.02 13.47 11.86
N LYS A 92 -5.22 13.38 12.44
CA LYS A 92 -5.81 14.37 13.36
C LYS A 92 -6.34 13.65 14.59
N THR A 93 -6.59 14.41 15.66
CA THR A 93 -7.22 13.86 16.89
C THR A 93 -8.71 13.59 16.70
N LYS A 94 -9.36 14.28 15.76
CA LYS A 94 -10.73 14.01 15.35
C LYS A 94 -10.72 13.33 13.99
N SER A 95 -11.22 12.10 13.95
CA SER A 95 -11.43 11.35 12.70
C SER A 95 -12.74 11.75 12.04
N GLU A 96 -12.88 11.38 10.77
CA GLU A 96 -14.09 11.71 10.00
C GLU A 96 -15.19 10.68 10.24
N TYR A 97 -14.83 9.42 10.51
CA TYR A 97 -15.78 8.33 10.71
C TYR A 97 -16.06 7.98 12.18
N GLY A 98 -15.26 8.46 13.13
CA GLY A 98 -15.48 8.28 14.57
C GLY A 98 -15.27 6.85 15.08
N TRP A 99 -14.49 6.01 14.39
CA TRP A 99 -14.29 4.60 14.76
C TRP A 99 -13.57 4.44 16.11
N GLU A 100 -12.66 5.35 16.44
CA GLU A 100 -11.93 5.39 17.70
C GLU A 100 -12.83 5.41 18.95
N LYS A 101 -14.08 5.86 18.80
CA LYS A 101 -15.06 5.93 19.89
C LYS A 101 -15.61 4.57 20.29
N PHE A 102 -15.48 3.56 19.43
CA PHE A 102 -16.12 2.26 19.59
C PHE A 102 -15.15 1.07 19.44
N ASP A 103 -14.01 1.28 18.78
CA ASP A 103 -12.93 0.31 18.67
C ASP A 103 -11.60 0.99 18.99
N GLU A 104 -11.00 0.59 20.13
CA GLU A 104 -9.75 1.17 20.64
C GLU A 104 -8.58 1.00 19.67
N ARG A 105 -8.67 0.07 18.72
CA ARG A 105 -7.67 -0.12 17.68
C ARG A 105 -7.47 1.14 16.83
N PHE A 106 -8.52 1.91 16.63
CA PHE A 106 -8.50 3.17 15.86
C PHE A 106 -8.24 4.41 16.73
N ASP A 107 -8.11 4.24 18.05
CA ASP A 107 -7.75 5.29 19.00
C ASP A 107 -6.22 5.44 19.10
N LEU A 108 -5.69 6.47 18.47
CA LEU A 108 -4.26 6.78 18.40
C LEU A 108 -3.64 7.11 19.76
N ALA A 109 -4.44 7.51 20.77
CA ALA A 109 -3.95 7.68 22.13
C ALA A 109 -3.59 6.34 22.79
N LYS A 110 -4.18 5.23 22.30
CA LYS A 110 -3.99 3.87 22.84
C LYS A 110 -3.11 3.01 21.93
N ASN A 111 -3.33 3.11 20.62
CA ASN A 111 -2.75 2.23 19.61
C ASN A 111 -2.14 3.03 18.45
N LEU A 112 -1.25 3.98 18.75
CA LEU A 112 -0.61 4.84 17.73
C LEU A 112 -0.01 4.03 16.56
N ASP A 113 0.63 2.91 16.86
CA ASP A 113 1.28 2.08 15.83
C ASP A 113 0.32 1.37 14.88
N GLU A 114 -0.96 1.27 15.21
CA GLU A 114 -1.95 0.64 14.35
C GLU A 114 -2.08 1.37 13.01
N ALA A 115 -2.00 2.69 13.01
CA ALA A 115 -1.99 3.51 11.80
C ALA A 115 -0.89 3.12 10.79
N ASN A 116 0.26 2.65 11.28
CA ASN A 116 1.38 2.22 10.42
C ASN A 116 1.14 0.84 9.76
N ARG A 117 0.07 0.14 10.16
CA ARG A 117 -0.36 -1.12 9.53
C ARG A 117 -1.30 -0.91 8.35
N PHE A 118 -1.59 0.35 7.99
CA PHE A 118 -2.43 0.73 6.84
C PHE A 118 -1.71 1.69 5.89
N GLY A 119 -2.26 1.87 4.70
CA GLY A 119 -1.65 2.64 3.60
C GLY A 119 -0.77 1.80 2.71
N TRP A 120 -1.08 0.51 2.58
CA TRP A 120 -0.27 -0.44 1.82
C TRP A 120 -1.05 -1.00 0.63
N ILE A 121 -0.30 -1.38 -0.41
CA ILE A 121 -0.79 -2.31 -1.43
C ILE A 121 -1.09 -3.67 -0.77
N VAL A 122 -2.28 -4.22 -1.02
CA VAL A 122 -2.74 -5.51 -0.51
C VAL A 122 -2.94 -6.50 -1.66
N GLU A 123 -2.18 -7.60 -1.65
CA GLU A 123 -2.32 -8.68 -2.62
C GLU A 123 -3.31 -9.75 -2.14
N ILE A 124 -4.27 -10.10 -2.99
CA ILE A 124 -5.35 -11.04 -2.73
C ILE A 124 -5.34 -12.13 -3.82
N ASN A 125 -5.43 -13.41 -3.43
CA ASN A 125 -5.69 -14.49 -4.38
C ASN A 125 -7.20 -14.74 -4.52
N PRO A 126 -7.85 -14.31 -5.62
CA PRO A 126 -9.29 -14.48 -5.79
C PRO A 126 -9.69 -15.93 -6.07
N PHE A 127 -8.75 -16.79 -6.46
CA PHE A 127 -8.99 -18.21 -6.76
C PHE A 127 -8.80 -19.13 -5.55
N ASP A 128 -8.42 -18.59 -4.40
CA ASP A 128 -8.41 -19.31 -3.13
C ASP A 128 -9.10 -18.46 -2.04
N ALA A 129 -10.36 -18.77 -1.79
CA ALA A 129 -11.17 -18.06 -0.79
C ALA A 129 -10.65 -18.22 0.66
N LYS A 130 -9.74 -19.18 0.92
CA LYS A 130 -9.11 -19.40 2.23
C LYS A 130 -7.73 -18.75 2.37
N SER A 131 -7.16 -18.25 1.27
CA SER A 131 -5.86 -17.58 1.28
C SER A 131 -5.86 -16.38 2.23
N THR A 132 -4.75 -16.10 2.91
CA THR A 132 -4.64 -14.88 3.74
C THR A 132 -4.10 -13.75 2.87
N PRO A 133 -4.79 -12.60 2.72
CA PRO A 133 -4.26 -11.48 1.94
C PRO A 133 -3.00 -10.91 2.58
N ILE A 134 -2.17 -10.26 1.76
CA ILE A 134 -0.81 -9.89 2.15
C ILE A 134 -0.56 -8.41 1.87
N LYS A 135 -0.19 -7.65 2.90
CA LYS A 135 0.29 -6.26 2.73
C LYS A 135 1.73 -6.28 2.21
N LYS A 136 1.97 -5.59 1.08
CA LYS A 136 3.25 -5.58 0.36
C LYS A 136 4.06 -4.32 0.67
N THR A 137 4.91 -4.40 1.69
CA THR A 137 5.59 -3.21 2.22
C THR A 137 6.68 -2.63 1.30
N ALA A 138 7.23 -3.41 0.38
CA ALA A 138 8.27 -2.94 -0.54
C ALA A 138 7.77 -1.90 -1.56
N LEU A 139 6.44 -1.77 -1.72
CA LEU A 139 5.81 -0.80 -2.59
C LEU A 139 5.59 0.57 -1.92
N GLY A 140 5.98 0.71 -0.65
CA GLY A 140 5.89 1.96 0.10
C GLY A 140 4.52 2.20 0.73
N ARG A 141 4.49 3.06 1.74
CA ARG A 141 3.26 3.46 2.46
C ARG A 141 2.84 4.86 2.06
N PHE A 142 1.64 5.02 1.54
CA PHE A 142 1.02 6.30 1.19
C PHE A 142 -0.47 6.07 0.84
N LYS A 143 -1.19 7.09 0.36
CA LYS A 143 -2.61 6.96 0.01
C LYS A 143 -2.73 6.42 -1.41
N HIS A 144 -2.63 5.09 -1.54
CA HIS A 144 -2.57 4.44 -2.85
C HIS A 144 -3.91 4.51 -3.57
N GLU A 145 -3.92 5.05 -4.78
CA GLU A 145 -5.09 5.04 -5.66
C GLU A 145 -5.26 3.68 -6.36
N ASN A 146 -4.36 3.40 -7.32
CA ASN A 146 -4.31 2.16 -8.11
C ASN A 146 -2.87 1.61 -8.19
N ALA A 147 -2.72 0.42 -8.78
CA ALA A 147 -1.41 -0.16 -9.06
C ALA A 147 -1.36 -0.74 -10.48
N GLU A 148 -0.60 -0.09 -11.37
CA GLU A 148 -0.48 -0.48 -12.78
C GLU A 148 0.76 -1.33 -13.02
N PHE A 149 0.58 -2.55 -13.55
CA PHE A 149 1.64 -3.54 -13.72
C PHE A 149 2.15 -3.58 -15.16
N ILE A 150 3.47 -3.50 -15.32
CA ILE A 150 4.16 -3.76 -16.59
C ILE A 150 5.16 -4.90 -16.39
N VAL A 151 5.19 -5.83 -17.35
CA VAL A 151 6.25 -6.85 -17.44
C VAL A 151 7.10 -6.56 -18.66
N GLU A 152 8.36 -6.26 -18.43
CA GLU A 152 9.34 -6.07 -19.50
C GLU A 152 9.63 -7.39 -20.23
N LYS A 153 10.19 -7.29 -21.44
CA LYS A 153 10.51 -8.47 -22.29
C LYS A 153 11.38 -9.50 -21.58
N ASP A 154 12.22 -9.06 -20.66
CA ASP A 154 13.16 -9.90 -19.93
C ASP A 154 12.61 -10.40 -18.57
N GLY A 155 11.32 -10.13 -18.29
CA GLY A 155 10.59 -10.56 -17.10
C GLY A 155 10.63 -9.59 -15.92
N LEU A 156 11.30 -8.44 -16.04
CA LEU A 156 11.30 -7.44 -14.96
C LEU A 156 9.88 -6.90 -14.73
N VAL A 157 9.44 -6.85 -13.47
CA VAL A 157 8.09 -6.37 -13.10
C VAL A 157 8.21 -4.94 -12.61
N ILE A 158 7.40 -4.06 -13.19
CA ILE A 158 7.30 -2.66 -12.83
C ILE A 158 5.87 -2.40 -12.35
N VAL A 159 5.74 -1.64 -11.26
CA VAL A 159 4.44 -1.21 -10.75
C VAL A 159 4.44 0.32 -10.63
N TYR A 160 3.51 1.00 -11.30
CA TYR A 160 3.28 2.43 -11.15
C TYR A 160 2.13 2.68 -10.18
N MET A 161 2.30 3.65 -9.29
CA MET A 161 1.35 3.95 -8.21
C MET A 161 1.24 5.47 -8.04
N GLY A 162 0.02 5.97 -7.83
CA GLY A 162 -0.24 7.35 -7.45
C GLY A 162 -0.55 7.45 -5.96
N ASP A 163 -0.17 8.58 -5.36
CA ASP A 163 -0.56 9.00 -4.01
C ASP A 163 -1.61 10.11 -4.15
N ASP A 164 -2.88 9.78 -3.90
CA ASP A 164 -3.99 10.70 -4.15
C ASP A 164 -4.19 11.67 -2.98
N GLU A 165 -3.34 12.69 -2.95
CA GLU A 165 -3.53 13.87 -2.14
C GLU A 165 -2.90 15.07 -2.86
N ILE A 166 -3.40 16.28 -2.55
CA ILE A 166 -2.87 17.50 -3.16
C ILE A 166 -1.37 17.62 -2.85
N ASP A 167 -0.59 17.91 -3.90
CA ASP A 167 0.87 18.09 -3.84
C ASP A 167 1.67 16.85 -3.38
N GLU A 168 1.10 15.64 -3.49
CA GLU A 168 1.84 14.38 -3.34
C GLU A 168 2.32 13.80 -4.68
N PHE A 169 2.92 12.60 -4.66
CA PHE A 169 3.83 12.16 -5.70
C PHE A 169 3.34 10.95 -6.53
N ILE A 170 4.03 10.71 -7.64
CA ILE A 170 3.90 9.49 -8.44
C ILE A 170 5.10 8.58 -8.15
N TYR A 171 4.82 7.30 -7.91
CA TYR A 171 5.80 6.30 -7.55
C TYR A 171 5.91 5.20 -8.61
N LYS A 172 7.07 4.56 -8.62
CA LYS A 172 7.39 3.40 -9.45
C LYS A 172 8.14 2.39 -8.61
N PHE A 173 7.66 1.15 -8.53
CA PHE A 173 8.42 0.02 -8.00
C PHE A 173 9.00 -0.80 -9.15
N VAL A 174 10.24 -1.27 -9.00
CA VAL A 174 10.88 -2.20 -9.92
C VAL A 174 11.33 -3.43 -9.15
N SER A 175 10.84 -4.60 -9.53
CA SER A 175 11.15 -5.85 -8.86
C SER A 175 12.63 -6.22 -9.00
N LYS A 176 13.18 -6.87 -7.97
CA LYS A 176 14.49 -7.52 -8.06
C LYS A 176 14.39 -8.87 -8.78
N HIS A 177 13.26 -9.54 -8.62
CA HIS A 177 12.99 -10.86 -9.19
C HIS A 177 12.17 -10.75 -10.46
N LYS A 178 12.50 -11.57 -11.44
CA LYS A 178 11.83 -11.61 -12.74
C LYS A 178 10.60 -12.51 -12.66
N TYR A 179 9.52 -12.07 -13.29
CA TYR A 179 8.37 -12.92 -13.53
C TYR A 179 8.67 -13.94 -14.63
N VAL A 180 8.45 -15.21 -14.30
CA VAL A 180 8.42 -16.32 -15.24
C VAL A 180 7.07 -17.00 -15.09
N LYS A 181 6.37 -17.22 -16.20
CA LYS A 181 5.04 -17.84 -16.18
C LYS A 181 5.09 -19.21 -15.50
N GLY A 182 4.28 -19.39 -14.45
CA GLY A 182 4.24 -20.61 -13.64
C GLY A 182 5.41 -20.76 -12.65
N GLY A 183 6.31 -19.78 -12.56
CA GLY A 183 7.37 -19.73 -11.56
C GLY A 183 6.90 -19.20 -10.20
N ASP A 184 7.82 -19.16 -9.25
CA ASP A 184 7.59 -18.57 -7.93
C ASP A 184 7.49 -17.05 -8.02
N THR A 185 6.38 -16.50 -7.52
CA THR A 185 6.09 -15.06 -7.52
C THR A 185 6.16 -14.44 -6.13
N SER A 186 6.41 -15.26 -5.09
CA SER A 186 6.33 -14.85 -3.69
C SER A 186 7.22 -13.65 -3.34
N LYS A 187 8.36 -13.50 -4.03
CA LYS A 187 9.33 -12.43 -3.78
C LYS A 187 9.23 -11.23 -4.71
N ILE A 188 8.42 -11.29 -5.77
CA ILE A 188 8.39 -10.25 -6.81
C ILE A 188 7.99 -8.89 -6.24
N LEU A 189 7.01 -8.87 -5.33
CA LEU A 189 6.52 -7.65 -4.66
C LEU A 189 7.12 -7.44 -3.27
N ASP A 190 8.05 -8.29 -2.85
CA ASP A 190 8.70 -8.20 -1.53
C ASP A 190 10.13 -7.66 -1.64
N GLU A 191 10.78 -7.84 -2.79
CA GLU A 191 12.15 -7.41 -3.03
C GLU A 191 12.25 -6.63 -4.35
N GLY A 192 12.71 -5.38 -4.27
CA GLY A 192 12.89 -4.49 -5.40
C GLY A 192 13.32 -3.11 -4.94
N THR A 193 13.21 -2.14 -5.83
CA THR A 193 13.52 -0.74 -5.54
C THR A 193 12.29 0.12 -5.81
N LEU A 194 11.89 0.91 -4.82
CA LEU A 194 10.88 1.95 -4.95
C LEU A 194 11.54 3.24 -5.44
N TYR A 195 10.85 3.96 -6.30
CA TYR A 195 11.27 5.23 -6.87
C TYR A 195 10.14 6.25 -6.78
N VAL A 196 10.51 7.53 -6.68
CA VAL A 196 9.61 8.67 -6.89
C VAL A 196 9.94 9.38 -8.20
N GLY A 197 8.92 9.90 -8.88
CA GLY A 197 9.06 10.65 -10.12
C GLY A 197 9.38 12.12 -9.87
N GLN A 198 10.44 12.65 -10.50
CA GLN A 198 10.68 14.08 -10.64
C GLN A 198 10.51 14.48 -12.10
N PHE A 199 9.62 15.44 -12.36
CA PHE A 199 9.31 15.91 -13.71
C PHE A 199 9.71 17.38 -13.88
N ASN A 200 10.34 17.69 -15.00
CA ASN A 200 10.75 19.04 -15.39
C ASN A 200 10.02 19.40 -16.69
N GLY A 201 9.39 20.56 -16.72
CA GLY A 201 8.69 21.06 -17.90
C GLY A 201 8.33 22.52 -17.74
N ASN A 202 7.84 23.13 -18.83
CA ASN A 202 7.31 24.48 -18.80
C ASN A 202 5.79 24.42 -18.81
N VAL A 203 5.13 25.29 -18.03
CA VAL A 203 3.68 25.39 -18.07
C VAL A 203 3.22 25.79 -19.47
N GLY A 204 2.29 25.02 -20.04
CA GLY A 204 1.60 25.34 -21.30
C GLY A 204 2.16 24.69 -22.57
N ASP A 205 3.28 23.97 -22.52
CA ASP A 205 3.83 23.28 -23.71
C ASP A 205 3.49 21.78 -23.79
N PHE A 206 2.88 21.24 -22.72
CA PHE A 206 2.47 19.83 -22.56
C PHE A 206 3.60 18.82 -22.83
N ARG A 207 4.85 19.21 -22.59
CA ARG A 207 6.03 18.35 -22.77
C ARG A 207 7.04 18.59 -21.66
N GLY A 208 7.94 17.65 -21.49
CA GLY A 208 8.95 17.74 -20.47
C GLY A 208 9.89 16.56 -20.50
N SER A 209 10.69 16.49 -19.45
CA SER A 209 11.54 15.34 -19.15
C SER A 209 11.29 14.94 -17.70
N GLY A 210 11.62 13.69 -17.36
CA GLY A 210 11.52 13.25 -15.98
C GLY A 210 12.58 12.21 -15.67
N LYS A 211 12.79 12.00 -14.37
CA LYS A 211 13.63 10.92 -13.88
C LYS A 211 12.98 10.25 -12.67
N TRP A 212 13.34 9.00 -12.47
CA TRP A 212 12.96 8.22 -11.30
C TRP A 212 14.10 8.27 -10.29
N ILE A 213 13.82 8.72 -9.08
CA ILE A 213 14.79 8.83 -7.98
C ILE A 213 14.55 7.67 -7.01
N ALA A 214 15.58 6.86 -6.78
CA ALA A 214 15.47 5.69 -5.91
C ALA A 214 15.29 6.10 -4.44
N LEU A 215 14.30 5.50 -3.78
CA LEU A 215 14.04 5.61 -2.35
C LEU A 215 14.73 4.45 -1.61
N GLU A 216 16.06 4.54 -1.52
CA GLU A 216 16.91 3.49 -0.97
C GLU A 216 17.80 4.03 0.15
N TYR A 217 17.85 3.31 1.27
CA TYR A 217 18.67 3.69 2.41
C TYR A 217 20.16 3.80 2.04
N GLY A 218 20.79 4.92 2.44
CA GLY A 218 22.17 5.25 2.09
C GLY A 218 22.36 5.85 0.69
N LYS A 219 21.28 6.11 -0.06
CA LYS A 219 21.33 6.79 -1.37
C LYS A 219 20.51 8.07 -1.33
N ASN A 220 20.87 9.03 -2.17
CA ASN A 220 20.14 10.29 -2.35
C ASN A 220 19.89 11.08 -1.04
N GLY A 221 20.77 10.91 -0.04
CA GLY A 221 20.64 11.53 1.29
C GLY A 221 19.64 10.84 2.22
N LEU A 222 19.12 9.67 1.86
CA LEU A 222 18.19 8.89 2.68
C LEU A 222 18.96 8.04 3.70
N ASP A 223 19.51 8.69 4.72
CA ASP A 223 20.30 8.06 5.78
C ASP A 223 20.04 8.70 7.16
N GLU A 224 20.81 8.29 8.16
CA GLU A 224 20.67 8.78 9.55
C GLU A 224 20.77 10.30 9.66
N SER A 225 21.53 10.97 8.79
CA SER A 225 21.67 12.44 8.82
C SER A 225 20.36 13.16 8.49
N LYS A 226 19.42 12.47 7.84
CA LYS A 226 18.06 12.92 7.53
C LYS A 226 16.98 12.22 8.35
N GLY A 227 17.38 11.46 9.37
CA GLY A 227 16.45 10.82 10.31
C GLY A 227 15.96 9.44 9.88
N PHE A 228 16.38 8.91 8.73
CA PHE A 228 16.05 7.56 8.31
C PHE A 228 17.03 6.56 8.92
N LYS A 229 16.54 5.44 9.45
CA LYS A 229 17.38 4.43 10.13
C LYS A 229 17.59 3.15 9.34
N SER A 230 16.74 2.91 8.34
CA SER A 230 16.76 1.68 7.54
C SER A 230 15.88 1.82 6.30
N GLN A 231 15.92 0.81 5.42
CA GLN A 231 14.97 0.71 4.32
C GLN A 231 13.52 0.58 4.80
N ALA A 232 13.26 -0.13 5.90
CA ALA A 232 11.93 -0.26 6.47
C ALA A 232 11.36 1.10 6.90
N ASP A 233 12.22 1.93 7.50
CA ASP A 233 11.89 3.28 7.94
C ASP A 233 11.52 4.17 6.74
N ILE A 234 12.30 4.11 5.65
CA ILE A 234 11.97 4.78 4.38
C ILE A 234 10.60 4.33 3.84
N LEU A 235 10.31 3.03 3.85
CA LEU A 235 9.04 2.51 3.30
C LEU A 235 7.83 2.91 4.16
N ILE A 236 7.96 2.98 5.49
CA ILE A 236 6.89 3.48 6.38
C ILE A 236 6.71 5.00 6.21
N ASN A 237 7.81 5.72 6.00
CA ASN A 237 7.86 7.17 5.84
C ASN A 237 8.04 7.59 4.38
N THR A 238 7.42 6.86 3.43
CA THR A 238 7.70 7.02 1.99
C THR A 238 7.50 8.46 1.53
N ARG A 239 6.44 9.14 1.99
CA ARG A 239 6.18 10.55 1.69
C ARG A 239 7.31 11.48 2.16
N LEU A 240 7.89 11.25 3.33
CA LEU A 240 9.00 12.06 3.85
C LEU A 240 10.33 11.77 3.12
N ALA A 241 10.50 10.54 2.62
CA ALA A 241 11.69 10.15 1.87
C ALA A 241 11.69 10.65 0.42
N ALA A 242 10.50 10.85 -0.15
CA ALA A 242 10.28 11.37 -1.49
C ALA A 242 10.43 12.90 -1.56
#